data_AF-A0A1E3YCJ1-F1
#
_entry.id   AF-A0A1E3YCJ1-F1
#
_cell.length_a   1.000
_cell.length_b   1.000
_cell.length_c   1.000
_cell.angle_alpha   90.00
_cell.angle_beta   90.00
_cell.angle_gamma   90.00
#
_symmetry.space_group_name_H-M   'P 1'
#
loop_
_entity.id
_entity.type
_entity.pdbx_description
1 polymer ?
#
loop_
_entity_poly.entity_id
_entity_poly.type
_entity_poly.pdbx_seq_one_letter_code
_entity_poly.pdbx_strand_id
1 'polypeptide(L)'
;MRRLARLLLCVPIVTLAQAPPASPRPAAPAARPASPARPAAAPAPRPSTQAAAAAAPAPLTDEEKVIYALGLVMQQSIAEFDLSAGELDIVKQALTDGTAGTPAIDVDEFGPQIQPLATARRERALRREQAASLAYLTTAAAEPGAVKTTSGLIYREVQAGTGVSPSASDFVRVHYRGTLVNGREFDSSYSRDEPVDLSLRTVIPCWTEGMQRMRVGGKAQLVCPADLAYGDAGTPNIPGGATTIFDVELLSIIGRR
;
A
#
# COMPACT_ATOMS: atom_id res chain seq x y z
N MET A 1 39.48 -30.18 -15.02
CA MET A 1 39.41 -30.59 -13.61
C MET A 1 38.19 -29.91 -12.97
N ARG A 2 37.20 -30.71 -12.59
CA ARG A 2 35.95 -30.29 -11.94
C ARG A 2 36.18 -30.13 -10.44
N ARG A 3 35.65 -29.08 -9.80
CA ARG A 3 35.38 -29.09 -8.35
C ARG A 3 34.03 -28.40 -8.06
N LEU A 4 33.05 -29.24 -7.74
CA LEU A 4 31.86 -28.90 -6.95
C LEU A 4 32.26 -28.80 -5.47
N ALA A 5 31.65 -27.88 -4.72
CA ALA A 5 31.38 -28.01 -3.28
C ALA A 5 30.31 -26.98 -2.88
N ARG A 6 29.03 -27.36 -2.88
CA ARG A 6 28.21 -27.76 -1.71
C ARG A 6 27.81 -26.59 -0.81
N LEU A 7 26.61 -26.09 -1.12
CA LEU A 7 25.72 -25.27 -0.31
C LEU A 7 25.35 -26.01 0.99
N LEU A 8 25.48 -25.35 2.14
CA LEU A 8 24.95 -25.81 3.44
C LEU A 8 23.89 -24.79 3.89
N LEU A 9 22.62 -25.19 3.77
CA LEU A 9 21.47 -24.50 4.38
C LEU A 9 21.44 -24.83 5.88
N CYS A 10 21.49 -23.81 6.74
CA CYS A 10 21.11 -23.90 8.14
C CYS A 10 19.69 -23.35 8.30
N VAL A 11 18.74 -24.22 8.68
CA VAL A 11 17.36 -23.87 9.05
C VAL A 11 17.29 -23.76 10.58
N PRO A 12 16.86 -22.62 11.16
CA PRO A 12 16.59 -22.57 12.59
C PRO A 12 15.19 -23.14 12.89
N ILE A 13 15.17 -24.06 13.85
CA ILE A 13 14.00 -24.72 14.43
C ILE A 13 13.20 -23.68 15.25
N VAL A 14 11.94 -23.45 14.90
CA VAL A 14 11.00 -22.65 15.70
C VAL A 14 10.26 -23.58 16.66
N THR A 15 10.51 -23.39 17.94
CA THR A 15 9.83 -24.10 19.04
C THR A 15 8.44 -23.48 19.27
N LEU A 16 7.37 -24.26 19.07
CA LEU A 16 6.00 -23.86 19.38
C LEU A 16 5.79 -23.80 20.90
N ALA A 17 5.57 -22.59 21.44
CA ALA A 17 5.12 -22.40 22.81
C ALA A 17 3.60 -22.62 22.89
N GLN A 18 3.22 -23.47 23.84
CA GLN A 18 1.87 -23.98 24.06
C GLN A 18 1.06 -23.01 24.94
N ALA A 19 -0.11 -22.56 24.49
CA ALA A 19 -1.02 -21.73 25.27
C ALA A 19 -1.93 -22.58 26.17
N PRO A 20 -2.23 -22.16 27.42
CA PRO A 20 -3.07 -22.92 28.35
C PRO A 20 -4.58 -22.81 28.05
N PRO A 21 -5.40 -23.81 28.45
CA PRO A 21 -6.81 -23.88 28.10
C PRO A 21 -7.68 -22.95 28.96
N ALA A 22 -8.68 -22.33 28.33
CA ALA A 22 -9.70 -21.52 28.97
C ALA A 22 -10.74 -22.39 29.71
N SER A 23 -11.01 -22.06 30.97
CA SER A 23 -12.02 -22.71 31.82
C SER A 23 -13.46 -22.36 31.40
N PRO A 24 -14.44 -23.28 31.58
CA PRO A 24 -15.79 -23.13 31.06
C PRO A 24 -16.71 -22.28 31.96
N ARG A 25 -17.64 -21.57 31.31
CA ARG A 25 -18.70 -20.74 31.92
C ARG A 25 -19.86 -21.63 32.41
N PRO A 26 -20.49 -21.35 33.57
CA PRO A 26 -21.47 -22.25 34.17
C PRO A 26 -22.83 -22.23 33.46
N ALA A 27 -23.48 -23.40 33.47
CA ALA A 27 -24.78 -23.71 32.89
C ALA A 27 -25.95 -23.07 33.66
N ALA A 28 -26.97 -22.66 32.91
CA ALA A 28 -28.28 -22.27 33.43
C ALA A 28 -29.10 -23.51 33.85
N PRO A 29 -29.94 -23.42 34.91
CA PRO A 29 -30.71 -24.55 35.40
C PRO A 29 -31.97 -24.83 34.57
N ALA A 30 -32.24 -26.12 34.39
CA ALA A 30 -33.42 -26.67 33.75
C ALA A 30 -34.68 -26.53 34.63
N ALA A 31 -35.82 -26.25 33.99
CA ALA A 31 -37.14 -26.45 34.56
C ALA A 31 -37.91 -27.53 33.77
N ARG A 32 -38.73 -28.27 34.52
CA ARG A 32 -39.29 -29.62 34.32
C ARG A 32 -40.52 -29.69 33.38
N PRO A 33 -40.98 -30.91 33.01
CA PRO A 33 -41.79 -31.17 31.82
C PRO A 33 -43.30 -31.19 32.11
N ALA A 34 -44.11 -31.03 31.05
CA ALA A 34 -45.52 -31.41 31.03
C ALA A 34 -45.89 -32.10 29.71
N SER A 35 -46.70 -33.15 29.83
CA SER A 35 -47.06 -34.16 28.82
C SER A 35 -48.26 -33.75 27.92
N PRO A 36 -48.66 -34.57 26.92
CA PRO A 36 -49.25 -34.13 25.64
C PRO A 36 -50.79 -34.25 25.51
N ALA A 37 -51.35 -33.58 24.48
CA ALA A 37 -52.55 -33.92 23.66
C ALA A 37 -53.11 -32.61 23.05
N ARG A 38 -53.70 -32.47 21.85
CA ARG A 38 -54.18 -33.32 20.73
C ARG A 38 -54.20 -32.40 19.46
N PRO A 39 -54.36 -32.93 18.24
CA PRO A 39 -54.08 -32.22 16.98
C PRO A 39 -55.28 -31.43 16.47
N ALA A 40 -55.02 -30.31 15.79
CA ALA A 40 -56.00 -29.60 14.97
C ALA A 40 -55.41 -29.25 13.59
N ALA A 41 -56.03 -29.89 12.59
CA ALA A 41 -56.11 -29.65 11.15
C ALA A 41 -55.21 -28.58 10.48
N ALA A 42 -54.53 -29.03 9.42
CA ALA A 42 -53.86 -28.22 8.41
C ALA A 42 -54.81 -27.36 7.56
N PRO A 43 -54.29 -26.29 6.94
CA PRO A 43 -54.54 -26.11 5.52
C PRO A 43 -53.27 -25.78 4.70
N ALA A 44 -53.15 -26.49 3.59
CA ALA A 44 -52.40 -26.30 2.33
C ALA A 44 -51.12 -25.41 2.30
N PRO A 45 -49.98 -25.92 1.80
CA PRO A 45 -48.83 -25.08 1.47
C PRO A 45 -49.13 -24.31 0.18
N ARG A 46 -49.06 -22.97 0.26
CA ARG A 46 -48.89 -22.13 -0.93
C ARG A 46 -47.48 -22.38 -1.48
N PRO A 47 -47.28 -22.44 -2.80
CA PRO A 47 -45.94 -22.56 -3.36
C PRO A 47 -45.20 -21.25 -3.07
N SER A 48 -44.31 -21.27 -2.08
CA SER A 48 -43.31 -20.23 -1.93
C SER A 48 -42.31 -20.42 -3.07
N THR A 49 -42.45 -19.60 -4.10
CA THR A 49 -41.42 -19.35 -5.11
C THR A 49 -40.20 -18.80 -4.37
N GLN A 50 -39.35 -19.70 -3.88
CA GLN A 50 -38.05 -19.34 -3.34
C GLN A 50 -37.21 -18.92 -4.54
N ALA A 51 -37.19 -17.62 -4.81
CA ALA A 51 -36.21 -17.01 -5.66
C ALA A 51 -34.84 -17.52 -5.19
N ALA A 52 -34.17 -18.27 -6.05
CA ALA A 52 -32.81 -18.72 -5.82
C ALA A 52 -31.95 -17.46 -5.67
N ALA A 53 -31.70 -17.09 -4.41
CA ALA A 53 -30.64 -16.15 -4.08
C ALA A 53 -29.37 -16.78 -4.65
N ALA A 54 -28.81 -16.15 -5.69
CA ALA A 54 -27.54 -16.55 -6.27
C ALA A 54 -26.51 -16.58 -5.13
N ALA A 55 -26.09 -17.80 -4.78
CA ALA A 55 -25.04 -18.00 -3.80
C ALA A 55 -23.80 -17.27 -4.26
N ALA A 56 -23.19 -16.48 -3.37
CA ALA A 56 -21.89 -15.90 -3.62
C ALA A 56 -20.90 -17.01 -4.04
N PRO A 57 -20.03 -16.79 -5.03
CA PRO A 57 -19.09 -17.80 -5.48
C PRO A 57 -18.27 -18.33 -4.29
N ALA A 58 -18.05 -19.65 -4.28
CA ALA A 58 -17.27 -20.29 -3.23
C ALA A 58 -15.87 -19.66 -3.13
N PRO A 59 -15.29 -19.57 -1.92
CA PRO A 59 -13.93 -19.08 -1.76
C PRO A 59 -12.94 -19.99 -2.50
N LEU A 60 -11.92 -19.38 -3.12
CA LEU A 60 -10.86 -20.10 -3.82
C LEU A 60 -10.18 -21.13 -2.91
N THR A 61 -9.87 -22.29 -3.47
CA THR A 61 -8.98 -23.30 -2.88
C THR A 61 -7.55 -22.79 -2.77
N ASP A 62 -6.70 -23.47 -2.00
CA ASP A 62 -5.30 -23.04 -1.84
C ASP A 62 -4.50 -23.12 -3.16
N GLU A 63 -4.79 -24.11 -4.00
CA GLU A 63 -4.20 -24.22 -5.34
C GLU A 63 -4.67 -23.07 -6.25
N GLU A 64 -5.96 -22.75 -6.26
CA GLU A 64 -6.50 -21.63 -7.03
C GLU A 64 -5.94 -20.28 -6.58
N LYS A 65 -5.64 -20.11 -5.28
CA LYS A 65 -4.95 -18.91 -4.77
C LYS A 65 -3.53 -18.79 -5.33
N VAL A 66 -2.81 -19.90 -5.48
CA VAL A 66 -1.46 -19.89 -6.09
C VAL A 66 -1.55 -19.48 -7.57
N ILE A 67 -2.53 -19.99 -8.31
CA ILE A 67 -2.78 -19.59 -9.70
C ILE A 67 -3.19 -18.11 -9.78
N TYR A 68 -4.04 -17.64 -8.86
CA TYR A 68 -4.42 -16.23 -8.78
C TYR A 68 -3.20 -15.33 -8.53
N ALA A 69 -2.28 -15.75 -7.64
CA ALA A 69 -1.04 -15.04 -7.38
C ALA A 69 -0.13 -14.97 -8.62
N LEU A 70 -0.07 -16.02 -9.44
CA LEU A 70 0.62 -15.97 -10.74
C LEU A 70 0.03 -14.87 -11.64
N GLY A 71 -1.31 -14.77 -11.70
CA GLY A 71 -1.99 -13.69 -12.41
C GLY A 71 -1.64 -12.30 -11.88
N LEU A 72 -1.51 -12.12 -10.56
CA LEU A 72 -1.07 -10.86 -9.96
C LEU A 72 0.38 -10.51 -10.34
N VAL A 73 1.28 -11.49 -10.37
CA VAL A 73 2.68 -11.27 -10.81
C VAL A 73 2.74 -10.86 -12.29
N MET A 74 1.93 -11.50 -13.15
CA MET A 74 1.81 -11.10 -14.56
C MET A 74 1.19 -9.71 -14.70
N GLN A 75 0.21 -9.36 -13.87
CA GLN A 75 -0.38 -8.02 -13.89
C GLN A 75 0.65 -6.96 -13.48
N GLN A 76 1.48 -7.24 -12.48
CA GLN A 76 2.55 -6.34 -12.05
C GLN A 76 3.56 -6.06 -13.17
N SER A 77 3.85 -7.05 -14.04
CA SER A 77 4.79 -6.85 -15.15
C SER A 77 4.26 -5.95 -16.27
N ILE A 78 2.94 -5.80 -16.39
CA ILE A 78 2.28 -4.92 -17.38
C ILE A 78 1.65 -3.67 -16.74
N ALA A 79 1.89 -3.44 -15.45
CA ALA A 79 1.31 -2.30 -14.73
C ALA A 79 1.75 -0.95 -15.31
N GLU A 80 2.95 -0.88 -15.90
CA GLU A 80 3.46 0.34 -16.56
C GLU A 80 2.60 0.81 -17.75
N PHE A 81 1.79 -0.09 -18.31
CA PHE A 81 0.89 0.23 -19.41
C PHE A 81 -0.41 0.88 -18.94
N ASP A 82 -0.70 0.99 -17.64
CA ASP A 82 -1.91 1.69 -17.15
C ASP A 82 -3.18 1.26 -17.93
N LEU A 83 -3.35 -0.07 -18.08
CA LEU A 83 -4.38 -0.63 -18.96
C LEU A 83 -5.78 -0.29 -18.46
N SER A 84 -6.63 0.17 -19.36
CA SER A 84 -8.07 0.25 -19.09
C SER A 84 -8.70 -1.14 -18.97
N ALA A 85 -9.91 -1.23 -18.40
CA ALA A 85 -10.63 -2.50 -18.31
C ALA A 85 -10.80 -3.18 -19.68
N GLY A 86 -11.09 -2.40 -20.73
CA GLY A 86 -11.21 -2.93 -22.10
C GLY A 86 -9.88 -3.41 -22.69
N GLU A 87 -8.77 -2.74 -22.37
CA GLU A 87 -7.44 -3.18 -22.81
C GLU A 87 -6.97 -4.44 -22.07
N LEU A 88 -7.33 -4.57 -20.79
CA LEU A 88 -7.09 -5.79 -20.04
C LEU A 88 -7.84 -6.98 -20.67
N ASP A 89 -9.04 -6.78 -21.20
CA ASP A 89 -9.77 -7.83 -21.90
C ASP A 89 -9.08 -8.26 -23.20
N ILE A 90 -8.41 -7.33 -23.91
CA ILE A 90 -7.55 -7.67 -25.05
C ILE A 90 -6.38 -8.57 -24.61
N VAL A 91 -5.73 -8.26 -23.47
CA VAL A 91 -4.65 -9.09 -22.92
C VAL A 91 -5.15 -10.49 -22.54
N LYS A 92 -6.32 -10.58 -21.88
CA LYS A 92 -6.93 -11.88 -21.54
C LYS A 92 -7.26 -12.71 -22.78
N GLN A 93 -7.77 -12.08 -23.84
CA GLN A 93 -8.02 -12.74 -25.11
C GLN A 93 -6.71 -13.29 -25.70
N ALA A 94 -5.64 -12.49 -25.73
CA ALA A 94 -4.33 -12.92 -26.25
C ALA A 94 -3.74 -14.11 -25.45
N LEU A 95 -3.89 -14.12 -24.12
CA LEU A 95 -3.50 -15.27 -23.30
C LEU A 95 -4.30 -16.54 -23.66
N THR A 96 -5.60 -16.38 -23.90
CA THR A 96 -6.49 -17.49 -24.30
C THR A 96 -6.09 -18.03 -25.68
N ASP A 97 -5.94 -17.14 -26.66
CA ASP A 97 -5.57 -17.48 -28.04
C ASP A 97 -4.18 -18.15 -28.11
N GLY A 98 -3.23 -17.65 -27.30
CA GLY A 98 -1.90 -18.23 -27.18
C GLY A 98 -1.93 -19.67 -26.65
N THR A 99 -2.76 -19.95 -25.63
CA THR A 99 -2.94 -21.33 -25.12
C THR A 99 -3.65 -22.25 -26.11
N ALA A 100 -4.55 -21.70 -26.92
CA ALA A 100 -5.22 -22.43 -28.00
C ALA A 100 -4.32 -22.66 -29.23
N GLY A 101 -3.16 -22.00 -29.30
CA GLY A 101 -2.28 -22.04 -30.47
C GLY A 101 -2.81 -21.28 -31.67
N THR A 102 -3.75 -20.35 -31.45
CA THR A 102 -4.43 -19.56 -32.50
C THR A 102 -4.28 -18.05 -32.25
N PRO A 103 -3.06 -17.50 -32.10
CA PRO A 103 -2.88 -16.07 -31.90
C PRO A 103 -3.46 -15.29 -33.08
N ALA A 104 -4.26 -14.26 -32.79
CA ALA A 104 -4.89 -13.44 -33.81
C ALA A 104 -3.92 -12.52 -34.58
N ILE A 105 -2.71 -12.30 -34.05
CA ILE A 105 -1.69 -11.41 -34.62
C ILE A 105 -0.30 -12.04 -34.54
N ASP A 106 0.62 -11.56 -35.38
CA ASP A 106 2.04 -11.88 -35.32
C ASP A 106 2.75 -10.99 -34.28
N VAL A 107 3.41 -11.63 -33.30
CA VAL A 107 4.15 -10.93 -32.26
C VAL A 107 5.40 -10.23 -32.83
N ASP A 108 5.99 -10.76 -33.90
CA ASP A 108 7.18 -10.16 -34.51
C ASP A 108 6.84 -8.85 -35.24
N GLU A 109 5.60 -8.70 -35.73
CA GLU A 109 5.12 -7.48 -36.37
C GLU A 109 4.89 -6.34 -35.36
N PHE A 110 4.23 -6.62 -34.23
CA PHE A 110 3.82 -5.60 -33.25
C PHE A 110 4.73 -5.50 -32.02
N GLY A 111 5.55 -6.51 -31.75
CA GLY A 111 6.48 -6.58 -30.62
C GLY A 111 7.39 -5.35 -30.48
N PRO A 112 8.00 -4.84 -31.57
CA PRO A 112 8.84 -3.64 -31.52
C PRO A 112 8.09 -2.37 -31.07
N GLN A 113 6.76 -2.32 -31.16
CA GLN A 113 5.94 -1.16 -30.77
C GLN A 113 5.60 -1.14 -29.27
N ILE A 114 5.79 -2.25 -28.56
CA ILE A 114 5.49 -2.37 -27.13
C ILE A 114 6.30 -1.36 -26.30
N GLN A 115 7.60 -1.22 -26.58
CA GLN A 115 8.49 -0.31 -25.84
C GLN A 115 8.16 1.18 -26.07
N PRO A 116 7.93 1.65 -27.33
CA PRO A 116 7.39 2.98 -27.58
C PRO A 116 6.05 3.25 -26.88
N LEU A 117 5.13 2.28 -26.90
CA LEU A 117 3.83 2.41 -26.21
C LEU A 117 4.02 2.59 -24.70
N ALA A 118 4.84 1.75 -24.07
CA ALA A 118 5.16 1.84 -22.65
C ALA A 118 5.74 3.22 -22.31
N THR A 119 6.68 3.71 -23.11
CA THR A 119 7.30 5.03 -22.94
C THR A 119 6.28 6.16 -23.04
N ALA A 120 5.43 6.15 -24.08
CA ALA A 120 4.40 7.17 -24.25
C ALA A 120 3.38 7.19 -23.10
N ARG A 121 3.04 6.02 -22.54
CA ARG A 121 2.12 5.91 -21.40
C ARG A 121 2.78 6.38 -20.10
N ARG A 122 4.02 5.99 -19.83
CA ARG A 122 4.79 6.49 -18.67
C ARG A 122 4.92 8.00 -18.68
N GLU A 123 5.24 8.60 -19.83
CA GLU A 123 5.31 10.07 -19.94
C GLU A 123 3.95 10.74 -19.70
N ARG A 124 2.86 10.15 -20.20
CA ARG A 124 1.51 10.67 -19.94
C ARG A 124 1.17 10.59 -18.46
N ALA A 125 1.52 9.49 -17.79
CA ALA A 125 1.34 9.32 -16.35
C ALA A 125 2.15 10.37 -15.58
N LEU A 126 3.44 10.54 -15.91
CA LEU A 126 4.30 11.58 -15.32
C LEU A 126 3.71 12.97 -15.46
N ARG A 127 3.29 13.36 -16.67
CA ARG A 127 2.68 14.69 -16.90
C ARG A 127 1.40 14.90 -16.11
N ARG A 128 0.55 13.87 -15.98
CA ARG A 128 -0.68 13.93 -15.17
C ARG A 128 -0.35 14.14 -13.69
N GLU A 129 0.63 13.39 -13.18
CA GLU A 129 1.06 13.48 -11.78
C GLU A 129 1.71 14.84 -11.47
N GLN A 130 2.60 15.32 -12.35
CA GLN A 130 3.24 16.64 -12.20
C GLN A 130 2.20 17.77 -12.19
N ALA A 131 1.16 17.69 -13.05
CA ALA A 131 0.09 18.67 -13.06
C ALA A 131 -0.75 18.66 -11.76
N ALA A 132 -1.12 17.47 -11.27
CA ALA A 132 -1.82 17.32 -10.00
C ALA A 132 -0.97 17.81 -8.81
N SER A 133 0.32 17.50 -8.83
CA SER A 133 1.30 17.93 -7.84
C SER A 133 1.45 19.45 -7.80
N LEU A 134 1.61 20.10 -8.96
CA LEU A 134 1.71 21.57 -9.04
C LEU A 134 0.46 22.27 -8.50
N ALA A 135 -0.73 21.74 -8.83
CA ALA A 135 -1.98 22.25 -8.29
C ALA A 135 -2.02 22.15 -6.76
N TYR A 136 -1.65 21.00 -6.20
CA TYR A 136 -1.61 20.77 -4.76
C TYR A 136 -0.58 21.67 -4.05
N LEU A 137 0.61 21.86 -4.62
CA LEU A 137 1.63 22.74 -4.04
C LEU A 137 1.14 24.18 -3.90
N THR A 138 0.31 24.65 -4.85
CA THR A 138 -0.28 25.99 -4.79
C THR A 138 -1.27 26.10 -3.64
N THR A 139 -2.13 25.10 -3.45
CA THR A 139 -3.11 25.09 -2.37
C THR A 139 -2.44 24.92 -1.01
N ALA A 140 -1.48 24.00 -0.87
CA ALA A 140 -0.76 23.72 0.36
C ALA A 140 0.04 24.95 0.84
N ALA A 141 0.65 25.71 -0.08
CA ALA A 141 1.39 26.92 0.26
C ALA A 141 0.48 28.05 0.78
N ALA A 142 -0.82 28.02 0.47
CA ALA A 142 -1.79 29.01 0.91
C ALA A 142 -2.48 28.65 2.23
N GLU A 143 -2.22 27.46 2.79
CA GLU A 143 -2.83 27.03 4.04
C GLU A 143 -2.32 27.86 5.24
N PRO A 144 -3.17 28.17 6.24
CA PRO A 144 -2.74 28.90 7.42
C PRO A 144 -1.57 28.22 8.13
N GLY A 145 -0.53 28.99 8.44
CA GLY A 145 0.69 28.48 9.09
C GLY A 145 1.65 27.74 8.15
N ALA A 146 1.32 27.59 6.86
CA ALA A 146 2.25 27.07 5.87
C ALA A 146 3.33 28.10 5.53
N VAL A 147 4.57 27.62 5.42
CA VAL A 147 5.75 28.41 5.06
C VAL A 147 6.44 27.70 3.90
N LYS A 148 6.37 28.30 2.71
CA LYS A 148 7.14 27.83 1.56
C LYS A 148 8.57 28.35 1.65
N THR A 149 9.54 27.45 1.57
CA THR A 149 10.96 27.77 1.65
C THR A 149 11.53 28.03 0.26
N THR A 150 12.76 28.57 0.19
CA THR A 150 13.43 28.85 -1.09
C THR A 150 13.68 27.59 -1.93
N SER A 151 13.87 26.43 -1.29
CA SER A 151 14.04 25.14 -2.00
C SER A 151 12.74 24.62 -2.60
N GLY A 152 11.58 25.13 -2.13
CA GLY A 152 10.26 24.70 -2.56
C GLY A 152 9.53 23.80 -1.56
N LEU A 153 10.18 23.34 -0.48
CA LEU A 153 9.50 22.69 0.65
C LEU A 153 8.40 23.61 1.18
N ILE A 154 7.22 23.04 1.46
CA ILE A 154 6.18 23.73 2.22
C ILE A 154 6.10 23.06 3.58
N TYR A 155 6.48 23.82 4.62
CA TYR A 155 6.48 23.39 6.00
C TYR A 155 5.28 23.99 6.71
N ARG A 156 4.53 23.17 7.47
CA ARG A 156 3.50 23.67 8.38
C ARG A 156 3.68 23.05 9.76
N GLU A 157 3.91 23.89 10.76
CA GLU A 157 3.90 23.43 12.14
C GLU A 157 2.47 23.11 12.58
N VAL A 158 2.25 21.90 13.08
CA VAL A 158 0.95 21.45 13.61
C VAL A 158 0.95 21.56 15.13
N GLN A 159 2.08 21.22 15.76
CA GLN A 159 2.29 21.35 17.18
C GLN A 159 3.76 21.70 17.43
N ALA A 160 4.00 22.83 18.11
CA ALA A 160 5.35 23.22 18.47
C ALA A 160 5.96 22.25 19.48
N GLY A 161 7.20 21.82 19.21
CA GLY A 161 8.01 21.07 20.17
C GLY A 161 8.71 22.01 21.16
N THR A 162 9.14 21.46 22.30
CA THR A 162 9.83 22.22 23.36
C THR A 162 11.32 21.93 23.44
N GLY A 163 11.79 20.89 22.75
CA GLY A 163 13.19 20.50 22.77
C GLY A 163 14.07 21.26 21.77
N VAL A 164 15.27 20.73 21.58
CA VAL A 164 16.24 21.21 20.59
C VAL A 164 15.80 20.84 19.17
N SER A 165 16.26 21.63 18.20
CA SER A 165 16.09 21.32 16.77
C SER A 165 17.23 20.42 16.29
N PRO A 166 16.95 19.37 15.48
CA PRO A 166 17.98 18.55 14.87
C PRO A 166 18.90 19.35 13.94
N SER A 167 20.16 18.96 13.85
CA SER A 167 21.08 19.34 12.78
C SER A 167 20.88 18.45 11.55
N ALA A 168 21.30 18.90 10.36
CA ALA A 168 21.28 18.07 9.13
C ALA A 168 22.06 16.74 9.23
N SER A 169 22.87 16.57 10.28
CA SER A 169 23.71 15.40 10.49
C SER A 169 23.23 14.42 11.55
N ASP A 170 22.15 14.77 12.23
CA ASP A 170 21.66 14.02 13.38
C ASP A 170 20.90 12.76 12.96
N PHE A 171 20.77 11.85 13.92
CA PHE A 171 19.78 10.78 13.88
C PHE A 171 18.55 11.23 14.65
N VAL A 172 17.37 11.01 14.09
CA VAL A 172 16.10 11.37 14.72
C VAL A 172 15.24 10.13 14.89
N ARG A 173 14.46 10.11 15.98
CA ARG A 173 13.38 9.15 16.18
C ARG A 173 12.07 9.84 15.86
N VAL A 174 11.28 9.27 14.96
CA VAL A 174 10.03 9.88 14.50
C VAL A 174 8.89 8.88 14.42
N HIS A 175 7.66 9.38 14.57
CA HIS A 175 6.53 8.79 13.85
C HIS A 175 6.23 9.60 12.60
N TYR A 176 5.75 8.93 11.56
CA TYR A 176 5.31 9.62 10.36
C TYR A 176 4.23 8.86 9.59
N ARG A 177 3.50 9.60 8.77
CA ARG A 177 2.61 9.09 7.72
C ARG A 177 2.91 9.79 6.41
N GLY A 178 3.23 9.04 5.36
CA GLY A 178 3.51 9.51 4.01
C GLY A 178 2.36 9.24 3.06
N THR A 179 1.81 10.29 2.46
CA THR A 179 0.70 10.23 1.49
C THR A 179 1.01 10.97 0.19
N LEU A 180 0.37 10.55 -0.90
CA LEU A 180 0.35 11.29 -2.16
C LEU A 180 -0.72 12.40 -2.14
N VAL A 181 -0.71 13.29 -3.13
CA VAL A 181 -1.70 14.39 -3.27
C VAL A 181 -3.15 13.89 -3.40
N ASN A 182 -3.35 12.65 -3.82
CA ASN A 182 -4.65 11.99 -3.89
C ASN A 182 -5.09 11.32 -2.57
N GLY A 183 -4.29 11.45 -1.50
CA GLY A 183 -4.56 10.86 -0.19
C GLY A 183 -4.13 9.41 -0.02
N ARG A 184 -3.60 8.75 -1.06
CA ARG A 184 -3.07 7.38 -0.96
C ARG A 184 -1.85 7.35 -0.06
N GLU A 185 -1.94 6.62 1.04
CA GLU A 185 -0.80 6.31 1.90
C GLU A 185 0.17 5.36 1.18
N PHE A 186 1.46 5.69 1.18
CA PHE A 186 2.51 4.84 0.61
C PHE A 186 3.46 4.29 1.67
N ASP A 187 3.54 4.93 2.84
CA ASP A 187 4.33 4.47 3.98
C ASP A 187 3.83 5.12 5.27
N SER A 188 3.89 4.40 6.38
CA SER A 188 3.46 4.89 7.69
C SER A 188 4.15 4.11 8.79
N SER A 189 4.74 4.79 9.77
CA SER A 189 5.27 4.12 10.95
C SER A 189 4.17 3.69 11.92
N TYR A 190 3.01 4.36 11.88
CA TYR A 190 1.85 4.00 12.70
C TYR A 190 1.26 2.65 12.31
N SER A 191 1.30 2.27 11.03
CA SER A 191 0.84 0.94 10.59
C SER A 191 1.71 -0.22 11.07
N ARG A 192 2.90 0.10 11.60
CA ARG A 192 3.87 -0.85 12.16
C ARG A 192 3.93 -0.80 13.70
N ASP A 193 3.15 0.07 14.33
CA ASP A 193 3.13 0.31 15.78
C ASP A 193 4.51 0.62 16.41
N GLU A 194 5.48 1.10 15.62
CA GLU A 194 6.85 1.38 16.08
C GLU A 194 7.41 2.65 15.42
N PRO A 195 8.08 3.55 16.19
CA PRO A 195 8.79 4.69 15.62
C PRO A 195 10.02 4.26 14.81
N VAL A 196 10.47 5.13 13.91
CA VAL A 196 11.61 4.85 13.04
C VAL A 196 12.78 5.77 13.40
N ASP A 197 13.98 5.18 13.46
CA ASP A 197 15.25 5.89 13.62
C ASP A 197 15.80 6.23 12.22
N LEU A 198 15.94 7.51 11.90
CA LEU A 198 16.37 8.00 10.58
C LEU A 198 17.62 8.87 10.69
N SER A 199 18.57 8.67 9.78
CA SER A 199 19.71 9.59 9.59
C SER A 199 19.30 10.72 8.65
N LEU A 200 19.41 11.97 9.12
CA LEU A 200 19.08 13.14 8.29
C LEU A 200 20.04 13.35 7.11
N ARG A 201 21.14 12.59 7.04
CA ARG A 201 22.08 12.60 5.91
C ARG A 201 21.65 11.73 4.73
N THR A 202 20.79 10.74 4.97
CA THR A 202 20.46 9.71 3.96
C THR A 202 18.99 9.75 3.54
N VAL A 203 18.15 10.51 4.24
CA VAL A 203 16.77 10.78 3.83
C VAL A 203 16.73 11.79 2.68
N ILE A 204 15.56 11.92 2.07
CA ILE A 204 15.33 12.88 0.98
C ILE A 204 15.60 14.33 1.43
N PRO A 205 16.07 15.22 0.54
CA PRO A 205 16.41 16.61 0.89
C PRO A 205 15.31 17.36 1.64
N CYS A 206 14.05 17.13 1.25
CA CYS A 206 12.89 17.73 1.92
C CYS A 206 12.83 17.40 3.42
N TRP A 207 13.10 16.15 3.79
CA TRP A 207 13.13 15.72 5.18
C TRP A 207 14.30 16.34 5.94
N THR A 208 15.50 16.33 5.35
CA THR A 208 16.68 16.95 5.97
C THR A 208 16.42 18.42 6.28
N GLU A 209 15.82 19.18 5.36
CA GLU A 209 15.47 20.59 5.61
C GLU A 209 14.32 20.73 6.62
N GLY A 210 13.23 19.97 6.43
CA GLY A 210 12.03 20.08 7.26
C GLY A 210 12.29 19.76 8.73
N MET A 211 13.10 18.74 9.02
CA MET A 211 13.41 18.33 10.39
C MET A 211 14.18 19.40 11.16
N GLN A 212 15.07 20.15 10.49
CA GLN A 212 15.81 21.25 11.11
C GLN A 212 14.90 22.43 11.52
N ARG A 213 13.68 22.50 10.98
CA ARG A 213 12.66 23.50 11.37
C ARG A 213 11.79 23.03 12.53
N MET A 214 11.81 21.73 12.84
CA MET A 214 11.07 21.16 13.97
C MET A 214 11.88 21.26 15.26
N ARG A 215 11.18 21.13 16.38
CA ARG A 215 11.76 20.92 17.72
C ARG A 215 11.31 19.56 18.24
N VAL A 216 12.17 18.90 19.03
CA VAL A 216 11.80 17.64 19.69
C VAL A 216 10.50 17.81 20.49
N GLY A 217 9.60 16.83 20.36
CA GLY A 217 8.23 16.84 20.88
C GLY A 217 7.20 17.50 19.95
N GLY A 218 7.62 18.03 18.80
CA GLY A 218 6.75 18.73 17.87
C GLY A 218 6.14 17.83 16.79
N LYS A 219 5.06 18.31 16.18
CA LYS A 219 4.41 17.73 15.00
C LYS A 219 4.38 18.74 13.88
N ALA A 220 4.68 18.31 12.66
CA ALA A 220 4.64 19.16 11.48
C ALA A 220 4.19 18.36 10.26
N GLN A 221 3.68 19.09 9.27
CA GLN A 221 3.48 18.57 7.94
C GLN A 221 4.57 19.09 7.01
N LEU A 222 5.19 18.18 6.27
CA LEU A 222 6.14 18.47 5.20
C LEU A 222 5.50 18.13 3.86
N VAL A 223 5.30 19.13 3.00
CA VAL A 223 4.90 18.89 1.61
C VAL A 223 6.15 19.04 0.75
N CYS A 224 6.55 17.93 0.14
CA CYS A 224 7.80 17.74 -0.56
C CYS A 224 7.56 17.66 -2.07
N PRO A 225 7.92 18.71 -2.85
CA PRO A 225 7.95 18.61 -4.30
C PRO A 225 8.86 17.46 -4.76
N ALA A 226 8.60 16.94 -5.96
CA ALA A 226 9.31 15.79 -6.51
C ALA A 226 10.85 15.98 -6.49
N ASP A 227 11.34 17.17 -6.84
CA ASP A 227 12.78 17.49 -6.88
C ASP A 227 13.48 17.44 -5.50
N LEU A 228 12.73 17.58 -4.41
CA LEU A 228 13.22 17.42 -3.04
C LEU A 228 12.89 16.04 -2.45
N ALA A 229 12.33 15.14 -3.25
CA ALA A 229 11.85 13.82 -2.87
C ALA A 229 12.37 12.72 -3.82
N TYR A 230 11.50 12.15 -4.65
CA TYR A 230 11.78 10.97 -5.48
C TYR A 230 11.93 11.27 -6.98
N GLY A 231 11.84 12.55 -7.38
CA GLY A 231 12.01 13.03 -8.74
C GLY A 231 11.04 12.43 -9.76
N ASP A 232 11.37 12.59 -11.04
CA ASP A 232 10.59 12.05 -12.17
C ASP A 232 10.67 10.51 -12.28
N ALA A 233 11.66 9.89 -11.62
CA ALA A 233 11.79 8.44 -11.59
C ALA A 233 10.79 7.79 -10.61
N GLY A 234 10.52 8.44 -9.46
CA GLY A 234 9.67 7.88 -8.43
C GLY A 234 10.25 6.61 -7.80
N THR A 235 9.37 5.78 -7.24
CA THR A 235 9.64 4.43 -6.72
C THR A 235 8.43 3.53 -7.02
N PRO A 236 8.49 2.19 -6.80
CA PRO A 236 7.33 1.32 -7.05
C PRO A 236 6.02 1.77 -6.39
N ASN A 237 6.08 2.43 -5.22
CA ASN A 237 4.90 2.90 -4.50
C ASN A 237 4.58 4.39 -4.72
N ILE A 238 5.51 5.15 -5.32
CA ILE A 238 5.44 6.60 -5.48
C ILE A 238 5.61 6.94 -6.96
N PRO A 239 4.57 7.43 -7.64
CA PRO A 239 4.69 7.79 -9.06
C PRO A 239 5.80 8.83 -9.30
N GLY A 240 6.42 8.76 -10.47
CA GLY A 240 7.35 9.79 -10.92
C GLY A 240 6.69 11.16 -10.96
N GLY A 241 7.41 12.19 -10.53
CA GLY A 241 6.92 13.58 -10.50
C GLY A 241 5.93 13.88 -9.38
N ALA A 242 5.67 12.91 -8.49
CA ALA A 242 4.72 13.08 -7.38
C ALA A 242 5.27 13.98 -6.27
N THR A 243 4.44 14.91 -5.83
CA THR A 243 4.59 15.57 -4.53
C THR A 243 4.18 14.60 -3.43
N THR A 244 5.02 14.50 -2.40
CA THR A 244 4.78 13.65 -1.23
C THR A 244 4.49 14.50 -0.01
N ILE A 245 3.53 14.07 0.81
CA ILE A 245 3.11 14.76 2.02
C ILE A 245 3.46 13.87 3.21
N PHE A 246 4.15 14.42 4.20
CA PHE A 246 4.51 13.72 5.41
C PHE A 246 3.93 14.44 6.63
N ASP A 247 3.08 13.75 7.37
CA ASP A 247 2.71 14.15 8.73
C ASP A 247 3.73 13.53 9.68
N VAL A 248 4.55 14.33 10.35
CA VAL A 248 5.68 13.86 11.16
C VAL A 248 5.51 14.30 12.62
N GLU A 249 5.82 13.39 13.53
CA GLU A 249 6.03 13.65 14.96
C GLU A 249 7.49 13.36 15.32
N LEU A 250 8.22 14.39 15.77
CA LEU A 250 9.62 14.29 16.16
C LEU A 250 9.73 13.92 17.63
N LEU A 251 10.12 12.67 17.93
CA LEU A 251 10.15 12.14 19.30
C LEU A 251 11.45 12.48 20.02
N SER A 252 12.60 12.33 19.36
CA SER A 252 13.91 12.63 19.96
C SER A 252 15.02 12.74 18.91
N ILE A 253 16.15 13.31 19.33
CA ILE A 253 17.43 13.20 18.62
C ILE A 253 18.22 12.08 19.28
N ILE A 254 18.75 11.16 18.48
CA ILE A 254 19.51 10.00 18.93
C ILE A 254 20.99 10.29 18.70
N GLY A 255 21.83 10.11 19.74
CA GLY A 255 23.28 10.11 19.55
C GLY A 255 23.71 8.95 18.64
N ARG A 256 24.76 9.13 17.82
CA ARG A 256 25.30 8.10 16.92
C ARG A 256 25.38 6.74 17.65
N ARG A 257 24.76 5.71 17.07
CA ARG A 257 25.09 4.31 17.36
C ARG A 257 26.30 3.90 16.56
#